data_AF-A0A2V4HWN9-F1
#
_entry.id   AF-A0A2V4HWN9-F1
#
_cell.length_a   1.000
_cell.length_b   1.000
_cell.length_c   1.000
_cell.angle_alpha   90.00
_cell.angle_beta   90.00
_cell.angle_gamma   90.00
#
_symmetry.space_group_name_H-M   'P 1'
#
loop_
_entity.id
_entity.type
_entity.pdbx_description
1 polymer ?
#
loop_
_entity_poly.entity_id
_entity_poly.type
_entity_poly.pdbx_seq_one_letter_code
_entity_poly.pdbx_strand_id
1 'polypeptide(L)'
;MNNLQRTLSLMLLLAAASLTACVPWKRERAAYADLCESEFQFKVPGPQGETTLYLETYLYDHAALWGEKRYEQSLYVQYPGEKYSRQEFFVQMIAYNKDRQRPSTDAKRGEPPIPVLYDSRKAYITFEDGSRLNARPEVYLGINETYDFPLVNEKTARPSPYDINSDEVHRMIPRMTNNKRYGSAYVIFQTDKFEADSKWTIHLGALDVQGRKVQIPPLKLCYHPVEEWIGIEPLMRP
;
A
#
# COMPACT_ATOMS: atom_id res chain seq x y z
N MET A 1 -45.27 -52.15 2.56
CA MET A 1 -44.21 -51.17 2.91
C MET A 1 -44.36 -50.81 4.37
N ASN A 2 -43.44 -51.27 5.21
CA ASN A 2 -43.51 -51.10 6.67
C ASN A 2 -43.26 -49.64 7.06
N ASN A 3 -44.02 -49.14 8.04
CA ASN A 3 -43.87 -47.80 8.62
C ASN A 3 -42.42 -47.49 9.03
N LEU A 4 -41.65 -48.52 9.42
CA LEU A 4 -40.23 -48.43 9.78
C LEU A 4 -39.32 -48.03 8.61
N GLN A 5 -39.58 -48.49 7.38
CA GLN A 5 -38.78 -48.11 6.21
C GLN A 5 -39.06 -46.67 5.78
N ARG A 6 -40.32 -46.19 5.92
CA ARG A 6 -40.69 -44.80 5.63
C ARG A 6 -40.05 -43.82 6.61
N THR A 7 -40.03 -44.12 7.90
CA THR A 7 -39.36 -43.28 8.90
C THR A 7 -37.85 -43.25 8.73
N LEU A 8 -37.23 -44.37 8.35
CA LEU A 8 -35.79 -44.40 8.07
C LEU A 8 -35.42 -43.54 6.86
N SER A 9 -36.18 -43.63 5.76
CA SER A 9 -35.95 -42.81 4.56
C SER A 9 -36.17 -41.32 4.83
N LEU A 10 -37.16 -40.96 5.66
CA LEU A 10 -37.43 -39.57 6.05
C LEU A 10 -36.30 -39.01 6.93
N MET A 11 -35.79 -39.80 7.89
CA MET A 11 -34.64 -39.44 8.72
C MET A 11 -33.37 -39.25 7.88
N LEU A 12 -33.12 -40.11 6.89
CA LEU A 12 -31.99 -39.99 5.96
C LEU A 12 -32.09 -38.76 5.06
N LEU A 13 -33.29 -38.41 4.58
CA LEU A 13 -33.55 -37.19 3.81
C LEU A 13 -33.37 -35.92 4.67
N LEU A 14 -33.86 -35.92 5.91
CA LEU A 14 -33.67 -34.82 6.87
C LEU A 14 -32.19 -34.65 7.25
N ALA A 15 -31.48 -35.75 7.49
CA ALA A 15 -30.04 -35.72 7.74
C ALA A 15 -29.26 -35.19 6.53
N ALA A 16 -29.57 -35.66 5.32
CA ALA A 16 -28.94 -35.16 4.09
C ALA A 16 -29.24 -33.67 3.83
N ALA A 17 -30.47 -33.22 4.07
CA ALA A 17 -30.85 -31.80 3.94
C ALA A 17 -30.20 -30.90 5.00
N SER A 18 -29.95 -31.43 6.21
CA SER A 18 -29.21 -30.70 7.25
C SER A 18 -27.70 -30.63 6.97
N LEU A 19 -27.13 -31.60 6.23
CA LEU A 19 -25.72 -31.64 5.84
C LEU A 19 -25.41 -30.69 4.66
N THR A 20 -26.42 -30.33 3.86
CA THR A 20 -26.31 -29.35 2.76
C THR A 20 -26.86 -27.96 3.13
N ALA A 21 -27.29 -27.76 4.38
CA ALA A 21 -27.79 -26.47 4.80
C ALA A 21 -26.67 -25.42 4.80
N CYS A 22 -26.88 -24.34 4.07
CA CYS A 22 -26.00 -23.19 4.12
C CYS A 22 -26.43 -22.29 5.27
N VAL A 23 -25.49 -21.92 6.15
CA VAL A 23 -25.79 -20.99 7.24
C VAL A 23 -25.51 -19.57 6.75
N PRO A 24 -26.50 -18.66 6.75
CA PRO A 24 -26.24 -17.26 6.49
C PRO A 24 -25.35 -16.71 7.61
N TRP A 25 -24.21 -16.15 7.24
CA TRP A 25 -23.24 -15.55 8.16
C TRP A 25 -23.08 -14.07 7.87
N LYS A 26 -23.22 -13.21 8.89
CA LYS A 26 -23.00 -11.77 8.74
C LYS A 26 -21.51 -11.52 8.50
N ARG A 27 -21.20 -10.86 7.38
CA ARG A 27 -19.87 -10.39 7.02
C ARG A 27 -19.86 -8.87 7.09
N GLU A 28 -18.74 -8.33 7.56
CA GLU A 28 -18.53 -6.90 7.69
C GLU A 28 -17.11 -6.57 7.21
N ARG A 29 -16.99 -5.54 6.38
CA ARG A 29 -15.73 -4.91 6.01
C ARG A 29 -15.67 -3.56 6.71
N ALA A 30 -14.71 -3.40 7.61
CA ALA A 30 -14.49 -2.14 8.30
C ALA A 30 -14.16 -1.02 7.31
N ALA A 31 -14.54 0.21 7.67
CA ALA A 31 -14.20 1.38 6.89
C ALA A 31 -12.70 1.60 6.83
N TYR A 32 -12.23 2.20 5.73
CA TYR A 32 -10.83 2.55 5.52
C TYR A 32 -10.72 3.77 4.61
N ALA A 33 -9.56 4.41 4.61
CA ALA A 33 -9.22 5.45 3.64
C ALA A 33 -8.27 4.88 2.58
N ASP A 34 -8.29 5.42 1.38
CA ASP A 34 -7.28 5.19 0.34
C ASP A 34 -6.86 6.52 -0.30
N LEU A 35 -5.94 6.51 -1.26
CA LEU A 35 -5.67 7.68 -2.09
C LEU A 35 -6.70 7.79 -3.21
N CYS A 36 -7.25 8.99 -3.40
CA CYS A 36 -8.17 9.25 -4.51
C CYS A 36 -7.49 9.13 -5.90
N GLU A 37 -6.19 9.38 -5.95
CA GLU A 37 -5.36 9.24 -7.14
C GLU A 37 -4.04 8.60 -6.70
N SER A 38 -3.69 7.49 -7.34
CA SER A 38 -2.54 6.65 -6.97
C SER A 38 -1.47 6.57 -8.06
N GLU A 39 -1.66 7.16 -9.23
CA GLU A 39 -0.68 7.18 -10.31
C GLU A 39 -0.61 8.56 -10.95
N PHE A 40 0.61 9.10 -11.06
CA PHE A 40 0.90 10.35 -11.75
C PHE A 40 1.88 10.12 -12.88
N GLN A 41 1.66 10.81 -13.99
CA GLN A 41 2.53 10.76 -15.16
C GLN A 41 3.08 12.14 -15.48
N PHE A 42 4.40 12.21 -15.69
CA PHE A 42 5.10 13.46 -15.99
C PHE A 42 5.91 13.29 -17.27
N LYS A 43 5.87 14.29 -18.15
CA LYS A 43 6.80 14.35 -19.30
C LYS A 43 8.11 14.97 -18.83
N VAL A 44 9.21 14.25 -19.01
CA VAL A 44 10.55 14.66 -18.56
C VAL A 44 11.57 14.42 -19.68
N PRO A 45 12.68 15.18 -19.72
CA PRO A 45 13.79 14.84 -20.59
C PRO A 45 14.36 13.47 -20.24
N GLY A 46 14.60 12.65 -21.26
CA GLY A 46 15.27 11.37 -21.17
C GLY A 46 16.40 11.22 -22.20
N PRO A 47 17.12 10.08 -22.17
CA PRO A 47 18.29 9.86 -23.01
C PRO A 47 18.03 9.96 -24.52
N GLN A 48 16.81 9.63 -24.96
CA GLN A 48 16.41 9.61 -26.38
C GLN A 48 15.42 10.74 -26.75
N GLY A 49 15.28 11.76 -25.90
CA GLY A 49 14.26 12.81 -26.04
C GLY A 49 13.29 12.80 -24.87
N GLU A 50 12.07 13.33 -25.06
CA GLU A 50 11.06 13.28 -24.00
C GLU A 50 10.65 11.85 -23.67
N THR A 51 10.61 11.53 -22.38
CA THR A 51 10.07 10.28 -21.86
C THR A 51 9.01 10.57 -20.80
N THR A 52 8.32 9.51 -20.37
CA THR A 52 7.31 9.59 -19.31
C THR A 52 7.89 9.06 -18.02
N LEU A 53 7.77 9.82 -16.94
CA LEU A 53 8.01 9.34 -15.59
C LEU A 53 6.67 8.96 -14.97
N TYR A 54 6.62 7.80 -14.35
CA TYR A 54 5.51 7.33 -13.53
C TYR A 54 5.87 7.50 -12.07
N LEU A 55 4.91 8.00 -11.28
CA LEU A 55 4.95 7.99 -9.83
C LEU A 55 3.68 7.31 -9.35
N GLU A 56 3.79 6.08 -8.88
CA GLU A 56 2.70 5.38 -8.21
C GLU A 56 2.80 5.63 -6.71
N THR A 57 1.66 5.84 -6.05
CA THR A 57 1.56 6.13 -4.63
C THR A 57 0.47 5.27 -3.99
N TYR A 58 0.76 4.70 -2.83
CA TYR A 58 -0.19 3.83 -2.12
C TYR A 58 -0.10 4.08 -0.62
N LEU A 59 -1.22 3.91 0.08
CA LEU A 59 -1.22 3.78 1.54
C LEU A 59 -0.96 2.33 1.95
N TYR A 60 -1.67 1.39 1.32
CA TYR A 60 -1.62 -0.03 1.69
C TYR A 60 -1.15 -0.88 0.51
N ASP A 61 -0.72 -2.10 0.83
CA ASP A 61 -0.55 -3.13 -0.18
C ASP A 61 -1.89 -3.79 -0.54
N HIS A 62 -2.43 -3.51 -1.71
CA HIS A 62 -3.68 -4.11 -2.18
C HIS A 62 -3.51 -5.57 -2.61
N ALA A 63 -2.30 -6.02 -2.94
CA ALA A 63 -2.04 -7.41 -3.30
C ALA A 63 -2.10 -8.34 -2.07
N ALA A 64 -1.80 -7.82 -0.88
CA ALA A 64 -1.87 -8.51 0.40
C ALA A 64 -3.29 -8.71 0.94
N LEU A 65 -4.24 -7.88 0.50
CA LEU A 65 -5.53 -7.69 1.16
C LEU A 65 -6.72 -8.34 0.43
N TRP A 66 -6.47 -9.37 -0.40
CA TRP A 66 -7.53 -10.21 -0.96
C TRP A 66 -8.24 -11.00 0.16
N GLY A 67 -9.34 -10.45 0.72
CA GLY A 67 -10.23 -11.13 1.67
C GLY A 67 -10.98 -10.21 2.63
N GLU A 68 -11.55 -10.79 3.69
CA GLU A 68 -12.31 -10.11 4.77
C GLU A 68 -11.41 -9.42 5.83
N LYS A 69 -10.11 -9.30 5.57
CA LYS A 69 -9.19 -8.73 6.54
C LYS A 69 -9.34 -7.21 6.59
N ARG A 70 -9.17 -6.66 7.80
CA ARG A 70 -9.21 -5.22 8.05
C ARG A 70 -8.06 -4.51 7.32
N TYR A 71 -8.36 -3.38 6.69
CA TYR A 71 -7.39 -2.47 6.09
C TYR A 71 -6.79 -1.60 7.20
N GLU A 72 -5.56 -1.90 7.63
CA GLU A 72 -4.86 -1.12 8.66
C GLU A 72 -3.46 -0.68 8.18
N GLN A 73 -3.06 0.52 8.58
CA GLN A 73 -1.70 1.01 8.36
C GLN A 73 -0.77 0.37 9.39
N SER A 74 0.08 -0.54 8.96
CA SER A 74 0.85 -1.44 9.83
C SER A 74 2.21 -0.90 10.32
N LEU A 75 2.48 0.40 10.20
CA LEU A 75 3.77 0.96 10.62
C LEU A 75 3.76 1.29 12.11
N TYR A 76 4.53 0.52 12.88
CA TYR A 76 4.75 0.74 14.31
C TYR A 76 6.24 0.97 14.60
N VAL A 77 6.57 2.11 15.19
CA VAL A 77 7.95 2.52 15.50
C VAL A 77 8.20 2.37 17.00
N GLN A 78 9.24 1.62 17.36
CA GLN A 78 9.68 1.47 18.74
C GLN A 78 10.73 2.52 19.07
N TYR A 79 10.41 3.45 19.95
CA TYR A 79 11.33 4.50 20.38
C TYR A 79 12.22 4.05 21.56
N PRO A 80 13.47 4.51 21.64
CA PRO A 80 14.35 4.23 22.77
C PRO A 80 13.72 4.66 24.10
N GLY A 81 13.67 3.73 25.06
CA GLY A 81 13.10 3.99 26.39
C GLY A 81 11.57 3.88 26.48
N GLU A 82 10.86 3.68 25.36
CA GLU A 82 9.42 3.46 25.39
C GLU A 82 9.07 1.97 25.52
N LYS A 83 7.99 1.67 26.25
CA LYS A 83 7.52 0.28 26.45
C LYS A 83 6.69 -0.24 25.28
N TYR A 84 5.99 0.66 24.59
CA TYR A 84 5.07 0.33 23.51
C TYR A 84 5.49 1.05 22.24
N SER A 85 5.28 0.41 21.09
CA SER A 85 5.50 1.03 19.79
C SER A 85 4.39 2.03 19.50
N ARG A 86 4.71 3.06 18.70
CA ARG A 86 3.76 4.07 18.25
C ARG A 86 3.42 3.86 16.80
N GLN A 87 2.15 4.01 16.46
CA GLN A 87 1.72 3.98 15.07
C GLN A 87 2.20 5.25 14.35
N GLU A 88 2.65 5.10 13.11
CA GLU A 88 2.99 6.22 12.24
C GLU A 88 2.31 6.07 10.89
N PHE A 89 2.00 7.20 10.26
CA PHE A 89 1.40 7.24 8.94
C PHE A 89 2.49 7.26 7.87
N PHE A 90 2.31 6.53 6.77
CA PHE A 90 3.25 6.54 5.66
C PHE A 90 2.56 6.59 4.31
N VAL A 91 3.32 7.01 3.29
CA VAL A 91 2.93 6.86 1.88
C VAL A 91 4.05 6.11 1.17
N GLN A 92 3.69 5.01 0.52
CA GLN A 92 4.55 4.30 -0.41
C GLN A 92 4.61 5.08 -1.73
N MET A 93 5.79 5.19 -2.30
CA MET A 93 6.06 5.82 -3.60
C MET A 93 6.88 4.87 -4.46
N ILE A 94 6.53 4.74 -5.73
CA ILE A 94 7.23 3.93 -6.71
C ILE A 94 7.43 4.80 -7.94
N ALA A 95 8.66 5.27 -8.16
CA ALA A 95 8.99 6.14 -9.27
C ALA A 95 9.81 5.39 -10.31
N TYR A 96 9.44 5.48 -11.59
CA TYR A 96 10.20 4.88 -12.68
C TYR A 96 9.97 5.60 -14.00
N ASN A 97 10.98 5.64 -14.87
CA ASN A 97 10.79 6.10 -16.24
C ASN A 97 10.19 4.99 -17.12
N LYS A 98 9.47 5.41 -18.16
CA LYS A 98 8.92 4.51 -19.17
C LYS A 98 10.04 3.64 -19.74
N ASP A 99 9.71 2.36 -19.90
CA ASP A 99 10.61 1.33 -20.44
C ASP A 99 11.93 1.17 -19.66
N ARG A 100 11.97 1.59 -18.38
CA ARG A 100 13.15 1.44 -17.51
C ARG A 100 13.66 0.00 -17.52
N GLN A 101 14.96 -0.15 -17.76
CA GLN A 101 15.70 -1.40 -17.61
C GLN A 101 15.61 -1.86 -16.16
N ARG A 102 15.23 -3.12 -15.93
CA ARG A 102 15.09 -3.65 -14.57
C ARG A 102 16.44 -4.08 -14.00
N PRO A 103 16.75 -3.78 -12.73
CA PRO A 103 18.02 -4.22 -12.14
C PRO A 103 18.02 -5.71 -11.82
N SER A 104 16.82 -6.32 -11.70
CA SER A 104 16.60 -7.71 -11.34
C SER A 104 16.56 -8.69 -12.52
N THR A 105 16.74 -8.20 -13.76
CA THR A 105 16.74 -9.06 -14.96
C THR A 105 18.07 -8.96 -15.69
N ASP A 106 18.68 -10.11 -16.01
CA ASP A 106 19.96 -10.19 -16.73
C ASP A 106 19.91 -9.60 -18.15
N ALA A 107 18.71 -9.49 -18.72
CA ALA A 107 18.50 -8.83 -19.99
C ALA A 107 18.63 -7.30 -19.83
N LYS A 108 19.63 -6.71 -20.49
CA LYS A 108 19.76 -5.24 -20.68
C LYS A 108 18.71 -4.70 -21.67
N ARG A 109 17.44 -5.02 -21.44
CA ARG A 109 16.31 -4.54 -22.26
C ARG A 109 15.64 -3.38 -21.55
N GLY A 110 15.49 -2.26 -22.26
CA GLY A 110 14.87 -1.04 -21.75
C GLY A 110 15.83 0.15 -21.74
N GLU A 111 15.32 1.28 -21.28
CA GLU A 111 16.06 2.53 -21.12
C GLU A 111 16.78 2.57 -19.77
N PRO A 112 17.96 3.20 -19.69
CA PRO A 112 18.64 3.38 -18.41
C PRO A 112 17.77 4.19 -17.44
N PRO A 113 17.97 4.03 -16.12
CA PRO A 113 17.25 4.81 -15.13
C PRO A 113 17.57 6.30 -15.28
N ILE A 114 16.53 7.12 -15.23
CA ILE A 114 16.67 8.58 -15.11
C ILE A 114 16.60 8.93 -13.63
N PRO A 115 17.62 9.55 -13.03
CA PRO A 115 17.59 9.93 -11.62
C PRO A 115 16.37 10.79 -11.29
N VAL A 116 15.67 10.40 -10.22
CA VAL A 116 14.49 11.09 -9.67
C VAL A 116 14.81 11.46 -8.23
N LEU A 117 15.31 12.68 -8.01
CA LEU A 117 15.68 13.15 -6.69
C LEU A 117 14.44 13.59 -5.93
N TYR A 118 14.14 12.88 -4.85
CA TYR A 118 13.01 13.13 -3.97
C TYR A 118 13.43 13.79 -2.66
N ASP A 119 12.79 14.92 -2.31
CA ASP A 119 13.07 15.71 -1.11
C ASP A 119 11.94 15.60 -0.07
N SER A 120 12.04 14.63 0.86
CA SER A 120 11.05 14.39 1.91
C SER A 120 10.99 15.49 2.96
N ARG A 121 12.05 16.30 3.11
CA ARG A 121 12.07 17.46 4.03
C ARG A 121 11.05 18.54 3.64
N LYS A 122 10.55 18.50 2.41
CA LYS A 122 9.48 19.37 1.91
C LYS A 122 8.10 18.74 1.99
N ALA A 123 8.00 17.49 2.41
CA ALA A 123 6.74 16.77 2.54
C ALA A 123 6.04 17.13 3.86
N TYR A 124 4.73 17.28 3.80
CA TYR A 124 3.89 17.59 4.96
C TYR A 124 2.44 17.16 4.74
N ILE A 125 1.72 16.93 5.83
CA ILE A 125 0.27 16.76 5.84
C ILE A 125 -0.36 18.08 6.27
N THR A 126 -1.46 18.46 5.62
CA THR A 126 -2.40 19.45 6.15
C THR A 126 -3.61 18.70 6.70
N PHE A 127 -3.85 18.84 8.00
CA PHE A 127 -4.99 18.24 8.69
C PHE A 127 -6.28 19.04 8.48
N GLU A 128 -7.42 18.51 8.93
CA GLU A 128 -8.73 19.13 8.75
C GLU A 128 -8.87 20.49 9.46
N ASP A 129 -8.17 20.64 10.59
CA ASP A 129 -8.09 21.89 11.35
C ASP A 129 -7.14 22.93 10.71
N GLY A 130 -6.53 22.59 9.56
CA GLY A 130 -5.58 23.41 8.83
C GLY A 130 -4.15 23.38 9.39
N SER A 131 -3.93 22.67 10.50
CA SER A 131 -2.59 22.50 11.05
C SER A 131 -1.73 21.60 10.16
N ARG A 132 -0.41 21.75 10.29
CA ARG A 132 0.56 21.04 9.43
C ARG A 132 1.47 20.13 10.24
N LEU A 133 1.73 18.95 9.70
CA LEU A 133 2.73 18.02 10.20
C LEU A 133 3.76 17.74 9.10
N ASN A 134 5.02 18.07 9.34
CA ASN A 134 6.09 17.73 8.42
C ASN A 134 6.40 16.22 8.48
N ALA A 135 6.85 15.67 7.36
CA ALA A 135 7.38 14.32 7.33
C ALA A 135 8.72 14.21 8.08
N ARG A 136 9.13 12.98 8.36
CA ARG A 136 10.52 12.67 8.68
C ARG A 136 11.45 13.13 7.55
N PRO A 137 12.65 13.64 7.88
CA PRO A 137 13.57 14.19 6.88
C PRO A 137 14.27 13.12 6.04
N GLU A 138 14.22 11.84 6.44
CA GLU A 138 14.79 10.72 5.69
C GLU A 138 13.83 10.20 4.61
N VAL A 139 14.38 9.47 3.64
CA VAL A 139 13.63 8.65 2.68
C VAL A 139 13.87 7.20 3.06
N TYR A 140 12.80 6.43 3.31
CA TYR A 140 12.92 5.03 3.71
C TYR A 140 12.74 4.12 2.51
N LEU A 141 13.61 3.13 2.35
CA LEU A 141 13.54 2.19 1.23
C LEU A 141 12.71 0.97 1.62
N GLY A 142 12.00 0.41 0.64
CA GLY A 142 11.41 -0.92 0.76
C GLY A 142 12.49 -1.98 0.99
N ILE A 143 12.09 -3.12 1.55
CA ILE A 143 12.97 -4.27 1.72
C ILE A 143 12.24 -5.57 1.41
N ASN A 144 12.97 -6.55 0.89
CA ASN A 144 12.45 -7.86 0.51
C ASN A 144 12.13 -8.79 1.71
N GLU A 145 12.35 -8.33 2.94
CA GLU A 145 12.09 -9.09 4.17
C GLU A 145 10.73 -8.74 4.82
N THR A 146 10.19 -7.55 4.55
CA THR A 146 8.96 -7.06 5.19
C THR A 146 7.74 -7.30 4.32
N TYR A 147 6.60 -7.46 4.98
CA TYR A 147 5.35 -7.84 4.34
C TYR A 147 4.66 -6.65 3.65
N ASP A 148 4.49 -5.47 4.26
CA ASP A 148 3.65 -4.41 3.64
C ASP A 148 3.99 -2.95 4.05
N PHE A 149 5.00 -2.72 4.91
CA PHE A 149 5.35 -1.39 5.46
C PHE A 149 6.87 -1.16 5.50
N PRO A 150 7.36 0.10 5.60
CA PRO A 150 8.79 0.36 5.70
C PRO A 150 9.33 -0.04 7.08
N LEU A 151 10.60 -0.45 7.16
CA LEU A 151 11.30 -0.48 8.44
C LEU A 151 11.91 0.88 8.73
N VAL A 152 11.83 1.33 9.98
CA VAL A 152 12.44 2.59 10.44
C VAL A 152 13.75 2.27 11.14
N ASN A 153 14.84 2.18 10.36
CA ASN A 153 16.19 1.97 10.86
C ASN A 153 17.24 2.52 9.90
N GLU A 154 18.51 2.51 10.31
CA GLU A 154 19.62 3.04 9.51
C GLU A 154 19.85 2.30 8.18
N LYS A 155 19.48 1.02 8.08
CA LYS A 155 19.67 0.23 6.86
C LYS A 155 18.75 0.68 5.74
N THR A 156 17.54 1.11 6.08
CA THR A 156 16.49 1.52 5.14
C THR A 156 16.42 3.05 4.98
N ALA A 157 16.92 3.82 5.94
CA ALA A 157 16.92 5.28 5.86
C ALA A 157 18.01 5.82 4.94
N ARG A 158 17.64 6.74 4.05
CA ARG A 158 18.56 7.49 3.20
C ARG A 158 18.41 8.99 3.46
N PRO A 159 19.52 9.75 3.42
CA PRO A 159 19.44 11.20 3.57
C PRO A 159 18.67 11.80 2.39
N SER A 160 17.85 12.81 2.66
CA SER A 160 17.11 13.53 1.63
C SER A 160 17.89 14.77 1.13
N PRO A 161 17.93 15.06 -0.19
CA PRO A 161 17.21 14.38 -1.26
C PRO A 161 17.87 13.06 -1.67
N TYR A 162 17.08 12.12 -2.19
CA TYR A 162 17.55 10.80 -2.59
C TYR A 162 16.96 10.34 -3.92
N ASP A 163 17.72 9.59 -4.72
CA ASP A 163 17.26 9.06 -6.01
C ASP A 163 16.35 7.84 -5.81
N ILE A 164 15.04 8.07 -5.91
CA ILE A 164 14.02 7.04 -5.72
C ILE A 164 13.78 6.16 -6.95
N ASN A 165 14.42 6.46 -8.09
CA ASN A 165 14.43 5.61 -9.30
C ASN A 165 15.76 4.84 -9.47
N SER A 166 16.62 4.86 -8.45
CA SER A 166 17.92 4.22 -8.49
C SER A 166 17.83 2.69 -8.49
N ASP A 167 18.89 2.03 -8.97
CA ASP A 167 18.98 0.57 -8.94
C ASP A 167 18.95 0.01 -7.51
N GLU A 168 19.43 0.76 -6.51
CA GLU A 168 19.34 0.37 -5.11
C GLU A 168 17.88 0.17 -4.68
N VAL A 169 17.03 1.16 -4.95
CA VAL A 169 15.60 1.09 -4.65
C VAL A 169 14.96 -0.08 -5.39
N HIS A 170 15.20 -0.19 -6.69
CA HIS A 170 14.50 -1.18 -7.49
C HIS A 170 15.01 -2.62 -7.36
N ARG A 171 16.17 -2.85 -6.72
CA ARG A 171 16.59 -4.18 -6.26
C ARG A 171 15.84 -4.61 -5.01
N MET A 172 15.35 -3.66 -4.22
CA MET A 172 14.70 -3.90 -2.93
C MET A 172 13.19 -3.90 -3.07
N ILE A 173 12.66 -4.86 -3.85
CA ILE A 173 11.22 -5.03 -4.02
C ILE A 173 10.63 -5.64 -2.75
N PRO A 174 9.63 -5.00 -2.09
CA PRO A 174 8.98 -5.57 -0.92
C PRO A 174 8.33 -6.93 -1.20
N ARG A 175 8.25 -7.77 -0.16
CA ARG A 175 7.71 -9.13 -0.31
C ARG A 175 6.24 -9.13 -0.71
N MET A 176 5.44 -8.23 -0.12
CA MET A 176 4.12 -7.88 -0.63
C MET A 176 4.22 -6.44 -1.12
N THR A 177 3.92 -6.26 -2.40
CA THR A 177 4.03 -4.99 -3.11
C THR A 177 2.89 -4.88 -4.12
N ASN A 178 2.31 -3.68 -4.24
CA ASN A 178 1.43 -3.31 -5.34
C ASN A 178 2.14 -3.40 -6.70
N ASN A 179 3.48 -3.30 -6.70
CA ASN A 179 4.29 -3.34 -7.91
C ASN A 179 5.44 -4.36 -7.77
N LYS A 180 5.29 -5.51 -8.43
CA LYS A 180 6.32 -6.58 -8.43
C LYS A 180 7.49 -6.31 -9.37
N ARG A 181 7.47 -5.20 -10.13
CA ARG A 181 8.51 -4.87 -11.12
C ARG A 181 9.53 -3.88 -10.57
N TYR A 182 9.09 -2.99 -9.69
CA TYR A 182 9.86 -1.87 -9.19
C TYR A 182 9.81 -1.83 -7.67
N GLY A 183 10.97 -1.65 -7.05
CA GLY A 183 11.05 -1.38 -5.60
C GLY A 183 10.53 0.01 -5.26
N SER A 184 10.28 0.22 -3.97
CA SER A 184 9.55 1.37 -3.45
C SER A 184 10.40 2.19 -2.47
N ALA A 185 10.04 3.47 -2.37
CA ALA A 185 10.47 4.38 -1.32
C ALA A 185 9.26 4.81 -0.49
N TYR A 186 9.50 5.28 0.73
CA TYR A 186 8.47 5.62 1.69
C TYR A 186 8.78 6.96 2.33
N VAL A 187 7.74 7.77 2.48
CA VAL A 187 7.74 8.96 3.33
C VAL A 187 6.86 8.69 4.55
N ILE A 188 7.35 9.09 5.72
CA ILE A 188 6.74 8.75 7.01
C ILE A 188 6.42 10.03 7.78
N PHE A 189 5.28 10.04 8.44
CA PHE A 189 4.75 11.14 9.23
C PHE A 189 4.49 10.65 10.66
N GLN A 190 5.05 11.36 11.65
CA GLN A 190 4.98 10.98 13.06
C GLN A 190 3.62 11.33 13.66
N THR A 191 2.58 10.59 13.28
CA THR A 191 1.23 10.72 13.80
C THR A 191 0.53 9.37 13.88
N ASP A 192 -0.21 9.18 14.98
CA ASP A 192 -1.07 8.04 15.29
C ASP A 192 -2.56 8.38 15.11
N LYS A 193 -2.88 9.58 14.61
CA LYS A 193 -4.25 10.11 14.54
C LYS A 193 -4.98 9.74 13.24
N PHE A 194 -4.43 8.84 12.44
CA PHE A 194 -4.99 8.51 11.14
C PHE A 194 -6.23 7.64 11.31
N GLU A 195 -7.37 8.19 10.88
CA GLU A 195 -8.67 7.51 10.87
C GLU A 195 -9.19 7.38 9.44
N ALA A 196 -10.09 6.42 9.20
CA ALA A 196 -10.62 6.13 7.87
C ALA A 196 -11.30 7.34 7.20
N ASP A 197 -12.02 8.16 7.96
CA ASP A 197 -12.77 9.32 7.48
C ASP A 197 -11.96 10.64 7.47
N SER A 198 -10.66 10.55 7.75
CA SER A 198 -9.74 11.69 7.76
C SER A 198 -9.76 12.44 6.43
N LYS A 199 -9.94 13.76 6.47
CA LYS A 199 -9.90 14.64 5.29
C LYS A 199 -8.54 15.32 5.12
N TRP A 200 -7.47 14.55 5.29
CA TRP A 200 -6.12 15.06 5.19
C TRP A 200 -5.74 15.34 3.73
N THR A 201 -4.91 16.37 3.54
CA THR A 201 -4.24 16.62 2.27
C THR A 201 -2.75 16.35 2.45
N ILE A 202 -2.20 15.43 1.65
CA ILE A 202 -0.81 14.99 1.78
C ILE A 202 0.01 15.65 0.67
N HIS A 203 1.00 16.44 1.05
CA HIS A 203 1.99 17.01 0.16
C HIS A 203 3.23 16.13 0.22
N LEU A 204 3.51 15.41 -0.87
CA LEU A 204 4.69 14.54 -0.95
C LEU A 204 6.02 15.31 -1.02
N GLY A 205 6.02 16.65 -1.10
CA GLY A 205 7.26 17.42 -1.16
C GLY A 205 7.67 17.72 -2.60
N ALA A 206 8.94 17.51 -2.94
CA ALA A 206 9.48 17.92 -4.24
C ALA A 206 10.22 16.79 -4.96
N LEU A 207 10.02 16.73 -6.28
CA LEU A 207 10.80 15.92 -7.20
C LEU A 207 11.66 16.81 -8.09
N ASP A 208 12.91 16.41 -8.29
CA ASP A 208 13.80 16.96 -9.30
C ASP A 208 14.26 15.84 -10.24
N VAL A 209 14.02 16.03 -11.53
CA VAL A 209 14.36 15.10 -12.58
C VAL A 209 15.21 15.84 -13.60
N GLN A 210 16.49 15.45 -13.72
CA GLN A 210 17.43 16.08 -14.66
C GLN A 210 17.55 17.61 -14.47
N GLY A 211 17.52 18.10 -13.23
CA GLY A 211 17.61 19.53 -12.89
C GLY A 211 16.30 20.30 -13.08
N ARG A 212 15.18 19.61 -13.33
CA ARG A 212 13.85 20.20 -13.46
C ARG A 212 12.97 19.78 -12.31
N LYS A 213 12.35 20.76 -11.66
CA LYS A 213 11.34 20.52 -10.64
C LYS A 213 10.08 19.95 -11.27
N VAL A 214 9.66 18.79 -10.80
CA VAL A 214 8.38 18.16 -11.16
C VAL A 214 7.41 18.41 -10.01
N GLN A 215 6.26 19.01 -10.33
CA GLN A 215 5.24 19.29 -9.35
C GLN A 215 4.38 18.05 -9.13
N ILE A 216 4.40 17.52 -7.91
CA ILE A 216 3.48 16.45 -7.51
C ILE A 216 2.17 17.11 -7.03
N PRO A 217 1.01 16.76 -7.61
CA PRO A 217 -0.27 17.19 -7.08
C PRO A 217 -0.44 16.74 -5.62
N PRO A 218 -1.05 17.54 -4.73
CA PRO A 218 -1.37 17.09 -3.38
C PRO A 218 -2.30 15.89 -3.42
N LEU A 219 -1.98 14.85 -2.65
CA LEU A 219 -2.82 13.67 -2.54
C LEU A 219 -3.98 13.93 -1.59
N LYS A 220 -5.14 13.36 -1.91
CA LYS A 220 -6.33 13.40 -1.07
C LYS A 220 -6.70 12.00 -0.63
N LEU A 221 -7.21 11.91 0.59
CA LEU A 221 -7.80 10.69 1.11
C LEU A 221 -9.22 10.50 0.57
N CYS A 222 -9.53 9.29 0.17
CA CYS A 222 -10.83 8.82 -0.28
C CYS A 222 -11.38 7.83 0.74
N TYR A 223 -12.49 8.20 1.37
CA TYR A 223 -13.15 7.37 2.38
C TYR A 223 -13.95 6.22 1.75
N HIS A 224 -13.73 5.02 2.23
CA HIS A 224 -14.52 3.83 1.93
C HIS A 224 -15.31 3.43 3.18
N PRO A 225 -16.65 3.54 3.17
CA PRO A 225 -17.47 3.27 4.34
C PRO A 225 -17.51 1.78 4.69
N VAL A 226 -18.01 1.49 5.90
CA VAL A 226 -18.30 0.12 6.34
C VAL A 226 -19.28 -0.54 5.37
N GLU A 227 -19.00 -1.78 4.98
CA GLU A 227 -19.91 -2.60 4.19
C GLU A 227 -20.34 -3.84 4.98
N GLU A 228 -21.65 -4.06 5.07
CA GLU A 228 -22.23 -5.26 5.68
C GLU A 228 -22.96 -6.10 4.63
N TRP A 229 -22.74 -7.42 4.65
CA TRP A 229 -23.48 -8.34 3.79
C TRP A 229 -23.66 -9.72 4.44
N ILE A 230 -24.55 -10.54 3.87
CA ILE A 230 -24.75 -11.92 4.32
C ILE A 230 -23.95 -12.85 3.39
N GLY A 231 -22.92 -13.49 3.92
CA GLY A 231 -22.23 -14.59 3.26
C GLY A 231 -23.02 -15.90 3.42
N ILE A 232 -22.88 -16.80 2.46
CA ILE A 232 -23.46 -18.14 2.50
C ILE A 232 -22.28 -19.12 2.49
N GLU A 233 -21.99 -19.78 3.62
CA GLU A 233 -20.99 -20.86 3.66
C GLU A 233 -21.69 -22.22 3.83
N PRO A 234 -21.25 -23.26 3.08
CA PRO A 234 -21.71 -24.62 3.31
C PRO A 234 -21.20 -25.12 4.67
N LEU A 235 -22.05 -25.83 5.43
CA LEU A 235 -21.78 -26.36 6.77
C LEU A 235 -20.55 -27.28 6.87
N MET A 236 -20.01 -27.75 5.73
CA MET A 236 -18.83 -28.60 5.67
C MET A 236 -17.92 -28.12 4.53
N ARG A 237 -16.72 -27.62 4.87
CA ARG A 237 -15.58 -27.69 3.94
C ARG A 237 -15.05 -29.14 4.00
N PRO A 238 -14.92 -29.86 2.87
CA PRO A 238 -14.31 -31.19 2.86
C PRO A 238 -12.84 -31.15 3.31
#